data_AF-A0A2D4TTP0-F1
#
_entry.id   AF-A0A2D4TTP0-F1
#
_cell.length_a   1.000
_cell.length_b   1.000
_cell.length_c   1.000
_cell.angle_alpha   90.00
_cell.angle_beta   90.00
_cell.angle_gamma   90.00
#
_symmetry.space_group_name_H-M   'P 1'
#
loop_
_entity.id
_entity.type
_entity.pdbx_description
1 polymer ?
#
loop_
_entity_poly.entity_id
_entity_poly.type
_entity_poly.pdbx_seq_one_letter_code
_entity_poly.pdbx_strand_id
1 'polypeptide(L)'
;MTFFSRAVLLFICGIVQIFFAAHLLFDWSILELPSELMFIPGIFVLTTWAVLSIDYHFGKKEKTKALYDEYIADRYYKLGAAGFSIFGLGIFGLFAIQDFSNWSLQAANEFILNLSSFLWFVFGALIVVFSYGDYKESVDG
;
A
#
# COMPACT_ATOMS: atom_id res chain seq x y z
N MET A 1 -15.66 -12.17 5.82
CA MET A 1 -14.35 -12.84 5.63
C MET A 1 -13.74 -13.12 7.01
N THR A 2 -12.87 -14.13 7.16
CA THR A 2 -12.14 -14.35 8.44
C THR A 2 -10.93 -13.42 8.53
N PHE A 3 -10.39 -13.22 9.73
CA PHE A 3 -9.15 -12.46 9.94
C PHE A 3 -8.00 -12.99 9.09
N PHE A 4 -7.79 -14.31 9.07
CA PHE A 4 -6.73 -14.93 8.26
C PHE A 4 -6.89 -14.65 6.75
N SER A 5 -8.09 -14.83 6.20
CA SER A 5 -8.32 -14.58 4.77
C SER A 5 -8.10 -13.11 4.41
N ARG A 6 -8.50 -12.18 5.29
CA ARG A 6 -8.26 -10.75 5.10
C ARG A 6 -6.76 -10.42 5.18
N ALA A 7 -6.06 -11.02 6.14
CA ALA A 7 -4.61 -10.87 6.29
C ALA A 7 -3.88 -11.30 5.01
N VAL A 8 -4.18 -12.48 4.47
CA VAL A 8 -3.55 -12.97 3.23
C VAL A 8 -3.84 -12.05 2.05
N LEU A 9 -5.10 -11.63 1.88
CA LEU A 9 -5.51 -10.73 0.79
C LEU A 9 -4.75 -9.40 0.86
N LEU A 10 -4.76 -8.74 2.02
CA LEU A 10 -4.07 -7.47 2.24
C LEU A 10 -2.56 -7.64 2.11
N PHE A 11 -1.98 -8.70 2.67
CA PHE A 11 -0.54 -8.97 2.59
C PHE A 11 -0.06 -9.10 1.14
N ILE A 12 -0.75 -9.90 0.32
CA ILE A 12 -0.40 -10.06 -1.10
C ILE A 12 -0.54 -8.72 -1.82
N CYS A 13 -1.63 -7.99 -1.59
CA CYS A 13 -1.84 -6.67 -2.17
C CYS A 13 -0.70 -5.70 -1.81
N GLY A 14 -0.30 -5.66 -0.54
CA GLY A 14 0.77 -4.78 -0.07
C GLY A 14 2.16 -5.18 -0.58
N ILE A 15 2.50 -6.47 -0.58
CA ILE A 15 3.83 -6.91 -1.03
C ILE A 15 4.04 -6.71 -2.53
N VAL A 16 2.99 -6.88 -3.34
CA VAL A 16 3.02 -6.58 -4.78
C VAL A 16 3.29 -5.09 -4.99
N GLN A 17 2.62 -4.20 -4.24
CA GLN A 17 2.88 -2.76 -4.33
C GLN A 17 4.33 -2.41 -3.96
N ILE A 18 4.83 -2.97 -2.84
CA ILE A 18 6.22 -2.75 -2.39
C ILE A 18 7.20 -3.22 -3.46
N PHE A 19 6.99 -4.40 -4.04
CA PHE A 19 7.88 -4.97 -5.04
C PHE A 19 8.01 -4.08 -6.28
N PHE A 20 6.88 -3.68 -6.89
CA PHE A 20 6.91 -2.80 -8.07
C PHE A 20 7.46 -1.41 -7.75
N ALA A 21 7.09 -0.85 -6.59
CA ALA A 21 7.59 0.44 -6.16
C ALA A 21 9.11 0.43 -5.89
N ALA A 22 9.61 -0.61 -5.23
CA ALA A 22 11.03 -0.78 -4.96
C ALA A 22 11.84 -0.96 -6.25
N HIS A 23 11.31 -1.71 -7.22
CA HIS A 23 11.93 -1.85 -8.52
C HIS A 23 12.11 -0.48 -9.22
N LEU A 24 11.11 0.41 -9.15
CA LEU A 24 11.16 1.75 -9.72
C LEU A 24 12.07 2.72 -8.93
N LEU A 25 12.06 2.65 -7.59
CA LEU A 25 12.82 3.57 -6.74
C LEU A 25 14.32 3.25 -6.67
N PHE A 26 14.68 1.97 -6.69
CA PHE A 26 16.05 1.52 -6.44
C PHE A 26 16.77 1.01 -7.69
N ASP A 27 16.15 1.18 -8.87
CA ASP A 27 16.67 0.75 -10.17
C ASP A 27 17.23 -0.69 -10.09
N TRP A 28 16.35 -1.63 -9.74
CA TRP A 28 16.70 -3.05 -9.64
C TRP A 28 16.94 -3.66 -11.02
N SER A 29 18.09 -3.34 -11.60
CA SER A 29 18.60 -3.86 -12.88
C SER A 29 18.79 -5.38 -12.92
N ILE A 30 18.67 -6.08 -11.80
CA ILE A 30 18.74 -7.55 -11.71
C ILE A 30 17.47 -8.20 -12.31
N LEU A 31 16.35 -7.48 -12.39
CA LEU A 31 15.09 -8.00 -12.91
C LEU A 31 14.45 -6.98 -13.86
N GLU A 32 14.62 -7.16 -15.17
CA GLU A 32 13.94 -6.33 -16.16
C GLU A 32 12.43 -6.65 -16.19
N LEU A 33 11.61 -5.75 -15.64
CA LEU A 33 10.15 -5.88 -15.69
C LEU A 33 9.61 -5.21 -16.96
N PRO A 34 8.83 -5.92 -17.79
CA PRO A 34 8.12 -5.31 -18.91
C PRO A 34 7.21 -4.17 -18.45
N SER A 35 7.18 -3.08 -19.21
CA SER A 35 6.40 -1.89 -18.87
C SER A 35 4.89 -2.19 -18.75
N GLU A 36 4.43 -3.20 -19.48
CA GLU A 36 3.07 -3.70 -19.46
C GLU A 36 2.69 -4.27 -18.09
N LEU A 37 3.64 -4.66 -17.24
CA LEU A 37 3.33 -5.20 -15.91
C LEU A 37 3.08 -4.09 -14.87
N MET A 38 3.39 -2.84 -15.17
CA MET A 38 3.31 -1.73 -14.21
C MET A 38 1.88 -1.39 -13.75
N PHE A 39 0.84 -1.89 -14.44
CA PHE A 39 -0.54 -1.76 -14.00
C PHE A 39 -0.93 -2.76 -12.90
N ILE A 40 -0.14 -3.81 -12.67
CA ILE A 40 -0.47 -4.91 -11.75
C ILE A 40 -0.79 -4.42 -10.34
N PRO A 41 0.02 -3.54 -9.70
CA PRO A 41 -0.32 -2.99 -8.39
C PRO A 41 -1.71 -2.34 -8.34
N GLY A 42 -2.08 -1.62 -9.41
CA GLY A 42 -3.41 -1.02 -9.57
C GLY A 42 -4.54 -2.04 -9.57
N ILE A 43 -4.39 -3.14 -10.33
CA ILE A 43 -5.40 -4.21 -10.35
C ILE A 43 -5.54 -4.86 -8.98
N PHE A 44 -4.45 -5.11 -8.27
CA PHE A 44 -4.51 -5.70 -6.93
C PHE A 44 -5.21 -4.80 -5.93
N VAL A 45 -4.97 -3.48 -5.98
CA VAL A 45 -5.70 -2.52 -5.14
C VAL A 45 -7.19 -2.54 -5.45
N LEU A 46 -7.58 -2.44 -6.72
CA LEU A 46 -8.99 -2.40 -7.13
C LEU A 46 -9.73 -3.68 -6.77
N THR A 47 -9.12 -4.84 -7.02
CA THR A 47 -9.72 -6.14 -6.72
C THR A 47 -9.80 -6.39 -5.21
N THR A 48 -8.75 -6.06 -4.45
CA THR A 48 -8.76 -6.13 -2.99
C THR A 48 -9.85 -5.24 -2.39
N TRP A 49 -9.95 -3.99 -2.86
CA TRP A 49 -11.00 -3.07 -2.46
C TRP A 49 -12.40 -3.61 -2.78
N ALA A 50 -12.60 -4.16 -3.99
CA ALA A 50 -13.89 -4.71 -4.39
C ALA A 50 -14.29 -5.89 -3.50
N VAL A 51 -13.37 -6.82 -3.24
CA VAL A 51 -13.60 -7.98 -2.37
C VAL A 51 -13.94 -7.54 -0.95
N LEU A 52 -13.17 -6.60 -0.38
CA LEU A 52 -13.43 -6.07 0.96
C LEU A 52 -14.76 -5.33 1.05
N SER A 53 -15.11 -4.55 0.02
CA SER A 53 -16.35 -3.79 -0.02
C SER A 53 -17.57 -4.70 -0.15
N ILE A 54 -17.49 -5.75 -0.97
CA ILE A 54 -18.54 -6.75 -1.10
C ILE A 54 -18.70 -7.51 0.22
N ASP A 55 -17.60 -7.95 0.83
CA ASP A 55 -17.65 -8.66 2.11
C ASP A 55 -18.20 -7.77 3.25
N TYR A 56 -17.90 -6.48 3.24
CA TYR A 56 -18.45 -5.52 4.20
C TYR A 56 -19.97 -5.37 4.08
N HIS A 57 -20.50 -5.20 2.87
CA HIS A 57 -21.93 -4.95 2.66
C HIS A 57 -22.79 -6.22 2.68
N PHE A 58 -22.25 -7.34 2.20
CA PHE A 58 -23.02 -8.57 1.97
C PHE A 58 -22.55 -9.77 2.80
N GLY A 59 -21.48 -9.61 3.60
CA GLY A 59 -20.96 -10.66 4.47
C GLY A 59 -21.86 -11.00 5.66
N LYS A 60 -21.67 -12.20 6.22
CA LYS A 60 -22.40 -12.67 7.41
C LYS A 60 -22.03 -11.85 8.65
N LYS A 61 -23.01 -11.14 9.24
CA LYS A 61 -22.87 -10.25 10.41
C LYS A 61 -22.12 -10.84 11.62
N GLU A 62 -22.26 -12.14 11.89
CA GLU A 62 -21.54 -12.84 12.97
C GLU A 62 -20.02 -12.90 12.75
N LYS A 63 -19.56 -12.94 11.49
CA LYS A 63 -18.14 -12.85 11.12
C LYS A 63 -17.66 -11.40 10.95
N THR A 64 -18.58 -10.44 10.93
CA THR A 64 -18.30 -9.01 10.71
C THR A 64 -17.89 -8.28 11.98
N LYS A 65 -17.96 -8.89 13.17
CA LYS A 65 -17.31 -8.33 14.38
C LYS A 65 -15.85 -7.97 14.12
N ALA A 66 -15.17 -8.76 13.30
CA ALA A 66 -13.83 -8.51 12.79
C ALA A 66 -13.66 -7.25 11.93
N LEU A 67 -14.71 -6.49 11.59
CA LEU A 67 -14.66 -5.19 10.90
C LEU A 67 -15.13 -4.05 11.82
N TYR A 68 -15.82 -4.39 12.92
CA TYR A 68 -16.44 -3.45 13.87
C TYR A 68 -15.69 -3.38 15.20
N ASP A 69 -14.51 -3.98 15.28
CA ASP A 69 -13.72 -3.99 16.50
C ASP A 69 -13.02 -2.63 16.72
N GLU A 70 -13.15 -2.06 17.91
CA GLU A 70 -12.42 -0.87 18.35
C GLU A 70 -10.90 -1.07 18.17
N TYR A 71 -10.41 -2.30 18.33
CA TYR A 71 -9.02 -2.66 18.09
C TYR A 71 -8.57 -2.36 16.65
N ILE A 72 -9.44 -2.59 15.67
CA ILE A 72 -9.13 -2.38 14.25
C ILE A 72 -9.19 -0.89 13.91
N ALA A 73 -10.15 -0.17 14.48
CA ALA A 73 -10.24 1.28 14.31
C ALA A 73 -9.01 1.99 14.89
N ASP A 74 -8.55 1.60 16.08
CA ASP A 74 -7.33 2.11 16.71
C ASP A 74 -6.08 1.80 15.86
N ARG A 75 -5.94 0.56 15.37
CA ARG A 75 -4.84 0.18 14.46
C ARG A 75 -4.87 0.99 13.17
N TYR A 76 -6.03 1.15 12.55
CA TYR A 76 -6.19 1.94 11.34
C TYR A 76 -5.80 3.40 11.59
N TYR A 77 -6.21 3.97 12.72
CA TYR A 77 -5.84 5.33 13.11
C TYR A 77 -4.33 5.49 13.31
N LYS A 78 -3.69 4.58 14.05
CA LYS A 78 -2.23 4.58 14.27
C LYS A 78 -1.45 4.44 12.97
N LEU A 79 -1.87 3.54 12.09
CA LEU A 79 -1.27 3.36 10.77
C LEU A 79 -1.50 4.56 9.85
N GLY A 80 -2.68 5.18 9.91
CA GLY A 80 -2.97 6.42 9.20
C GLY A 80 -2.06 7.56 9.65
N ALA A 81 -1.84 7.71 10.96
CA ALA A 81 -0.92 8.72 11.50
C ALA A 81 0.54 8.46 11.08
N ALA A 82 1.02 7.21 11.21
CA ALA A 82 2.35 6.83 10.76
C ALA A 82 2.53 7.05 9.25
N GLY A 83 1.52 6.66 8.45
CA GLY A 83 1.48 6.87 7.02
C GLY A 83 1.53 8.34 6.65
N PHE A 84 0.78 9.19 7.33
CA PHE A 84 0.81 10.64 7.14
C PHE A 84 2.20 11.22 7.39
N SER A 85 2.87 10.80 8.48
CA SER A 85 4.24 11.25 8.78
C SER A 85 5.25 10.79 7.74
N ILE A 86 5.24 9.50 7.38
CA ILE A 86 6.16 8.94 6.37
C ILE A 86 5.93 9.62 5.02
N PHE A 87 4.68 9.79 4.63
CA PHE A 87 4.31 10.46 3.38
C PHE A 87 4.81 11.91 3.33
N GLY A 88 4.59 12.67 4.40
CA GLY A 88 5.06 14.06 4.48
C GLY A 88 6.60 14.18 4.41
N LEU A 89 7.32 13.33 5.16
CA LEU A 89 8.78 13.31 5.15
C LEU A 89 9.34 12.92 3.78
N GLY A 90 8.76 11.91 3.12
CA GLY A 90 9.22 11.49 1.81
C GLY A 90 8.89 12.47 0.69
N ILE A 91 7.70 13.10 0.72
CA ILE A 91 7.40 14.23 -0.18
C ILE A 91 8.43 15.33 0.02
N PHE A 92 8.69 15.73 1.26
CA PHE A 92 9.68 16.76 1.55
C PHE A 92 11.05 16.39 0.97
N GLY A 93 11.51 15.16 1.20
CA GLY A 93 12.77 14.66 0.64
C GLY A 93 12.79 14.70 -0.89
N LEU A 94 11.75 14.19 -1.54
CA LEU A 94 11.65 14.17 -3.01
C LEU A 94 11.64 15.58 -3.61
N PHE A 95 10.97 16.53 -2.98
CA PHE A 95 10.98 17.94 -3.41
C PHE A 95 12.33 18.61 -3.14
N ALA A 96 12.96 18.34 -1.98
CA ALA A 96 14.19 18.99 -1.58
C ALA A 96 15.40 18.63 -2.47
N ILE A 97 15.38 17.47 -3.11
CA ILE A 97 16.43 17.04 -4.04
C ILE A 97 16.24 17.55 -5.47
N GLN A 98 15.11 18.18 -5.80
CA GLN A 98 14.87 18.69 -7.15
C GLN A 98 15.65 19.96 -7.43
N ASP A 99 16.30 20.03 -8.59
CA ASP A 99 16.85 21.26 -9.12
C ASP A 99 15.79 22.04 -9.90
N PHE A 100 15.01 22.86 -9.19
CA PHE A 100 13.97 23.70 -9.78
C PHE A 100 14.53 24.79 -10.71
N SER A 101 15.83 25.11 -10.63
CA SER A 101 16.44 26.10 -11.54
C SER A 101 16.63 25.56 -12.96
N ASN A 102 16.72 24.22 -13.10
CA ASN A 102 16.87 23.51 -14.37
C ASN A 102 15.65 22.62 -14.69
N TRP A 103 14.44 23.08 -14.32
CA TRP A 103 13.21 22.31 -14.51
C TRP A 103 12.91 22.07 -16.00
N SER A 104 12.77 20.79 -16.38
CA SER A 104 12.44 20.36 -17.74
C SER A 104 11.29 19.37 -17.74
N LEU A 105 10.72 19.08 -18.92
CA LEU A 105 9.66 18.07 -19.05
C LEU A 105 10.15 16.66 -18.67
N GLN A 106 11.42 16.35 -18.93
CA GLN A 106 12.02 15.10 -18.51
C GLN A 106 12.14 15.02 -16.98
N ALA A 107 12.69 16.06 -16.35
CA ALA A 107 12.79 16.13 -14.89
C ALA A 107 11.41 16.03 -14.22
N ALA A 108 10.38 16.66 -14.80
CA ALA A 108 9.01 16.54 -14.31
C ALA A 108 8.48 15.10 -14.40
N ASN A 109 8.75 14.38 -15.50
CA ASN A 109 8.33 12.99 -15.67
C ASN A 109 9.02 12.05 -14.68
N GLU A 110 10.34 12.20 -14.50
CA GLU A 110 11.12 11.45 -13.51
C GLU A 110 10.62 11.72 -12.09
N PHE A 111 10.33 12.98 -11.77
CA PHE A 111 9.74 13.35 -10.49
C PHE A 111 8.37 12.70 -10.25
N ILE A 112 7.47 12.72 -11.24
CA ILE A 112 6.15 12.07 -11.16
C ILE A 112 6.30 10.56 -10.94
N LEU A 113 7.24 9.92 -11.65
CA LEU A 113 7.51 8.49 -11.49
C LEU A 113 8.01 8.18 -10.07
N ASN A 114 8.97 8.95 -9.56
CA ASN A 114 9.50 8.80 -8.21
C ASN A 114 8.44 9.05 -7.14
N LEU A 115 7.61 10.07 -7.30
CA LEU A 115 6.51 10.38 -6.39
C LEU A 115 5.47 9.25 -6.38
N SER A 116 5.09 8.76 -7.56
CA SER A 116 4.14 7.65 -7.70
C SER A 116 4.69 6.38 -7.07
N SER A 117 5.95 6.06 -7.33
CA SER A 117 6.61 4.88 -6.76
C SER A 117 6.73 4.98 -5.25
N PHE A 118 7.09 6.14 -4.71
CA PHE A 118 7.12 6.39 -3.28
C PHE A 118 5.74 6.20 -2.63
N LEU A 119 4.68 6.73 -3.23
CA LEU A 119 3.31 6.53 -2.78
C LEU A 119 2.96 5.04 -2.70
N TRP A 120 3.21 4.29 -3.78
CA TRP A 120 2.98 2.84 -3.82
C TRP A 120 3.78 2.08 -2.75
N PHE A 121 5.02 2.48 -2.52
CA PHE A 121 5.87 1.90 -1.48
C PHE A 121 5.27 2.11 -0.08
N VAL A 122 4.91 3.35 0.26
CA VAL A 122 4.35 3.69 1.57
C VAL A 122 3.02 2.99 1.78
N PHE A 123 2.10 3.06 0.82
CA PHE A 123 0.80 2.38 0.94
C PHE A 123 0.96 0.87 1.05
N GLY A 124 1.81 0.27 0.23
CA GLY A 124 2.10 -1.16 0.30
C GLY A 124 2.64 -1.58 1.66
N ALA A 125 3.61 -0.82 2.21
CA ALA A 125 4.19 -1.07 3.53
C ALA A 125 3.14 -0.97 4.64
N LEU A 126 2.29 0.06 4.63
CA LEU A 126 1.22 0.23 5.61
C LEU A 126 0.21 -0.92 5.56
N ILE A 127 -0.15 -1.37 4.35
CA ILE A 127 -1.07 -2.50 4.16
C ILE A 127 -0.46 -3.81 4.69
N VAL A 128 0.85 -4.05 4.48
CA VAL A 128 1.54 -5.21 5.03
C VAL A 128 1.57 -5.17 6.55
N VAL A 129 1.86 -4.01 7.15
CA VAL A 129 1.82 -3.87 8.61
C VAL A 129 0.40 -4.07 9.14
N PHE A 130 -0.60 -3.54 8.44
CA PHE A 130 -2.00 -3.78 8.78
C PHE A 130 -2.35 -5.27 8.72
N SER A 131 -1.96 -5.96 7.65
CA SER A 131 -2.30 -7.38 7.46
C SER A 131 -1.67 -8.29 8.52
N TYR A 132 -0.48 -7.94 9.02
CA TYR A 132 0.14 -8.66 10.13
C TYR A 132 -0.71 -8.65 11.40
N GLY A 133 -1.36 -7.52 11.71
CA GLY A 133 -2.28 -7.47 12.86
C GLY A 133 -3.51 -8.34 12.66
N ASP A 134 -4.04 -8.46 11.44
CA ASP A 134 -5.14 -9.39 11.14
C ASP A 134 -4.68 -10.85 11.26
N TYR A 135 -3.46 -11.15 10.86
CA TYR A 135 -2.89 -12.48 11.03
C TYR A 135 -2.78 -12.84 12.51
N LYS A 136 -2.29 -11.92 13.36
CA LYS A 136 -2.18 -12.13 14.80
C LYS A 136 -3.55 -12.47 15.43
N GLU A 137 -4.57 -11.69 15.11
CA GLU A 137 -5.93 -11.92 15.59
C GLU A 137 -6.49 -13.28 15.14
N SER A 138 -6.09 -13.75 13.96
CA SER A 138 -6.52 -15.06 13.46
C SER A 138 -5.91 -16.25 14.23
N VAL A 139 -4.80 -16.03 14.95
CA VAL A 139 -4.08 -17.05 15.71
C VAL A 139 -4.41 -16.95 17.21
N ASP A 140 -4.42 -15.73 17.75
CA ASP A 140 -4.48 -15.48 19.19
C ASP A 140 -5.93 -15.36 19.73
N GLY A 141 -6.92 -15.16 18.85
CA GLY A 141 -8.33 -14.93 19.21
C GLY A 141 -8.57 -13.60 19.90
#